data_AF-A0AAV7JCC9-F1
#
_entry.id   AF-A0AAV7JCC9-F1
#
_cell.length_a   1.000
_cell.length_b   1.000
_cell.length_c   1.000
_cell.angle_alpha   90.00
_cell.angle_beta   90.00
_cell.angle_gamma   90.00
#
_symmetry.space_group_name_H-M   'P 1'
#
loop_
_entity.id
_entity.type
_entity.pdbx_description
1 polymer ?
#
loop_
_entity_poly.entity_id
_entity_poly.type
_entity_poly.pdbx_seq_one_letter_code
_entity_poly.pdbx_strand_id
1 'polypeptide(L)'
;MKKKFELTLRTTFAVTNIILAVLVILMISLASFLIADSSIFIPILNSESIIGYNISAILFVICGVMLFLVSTIGLFSSIKSRYFIISLIVYTVALVVVGLLLFSTVPITFVYYSKMNHYLANEFPVNFNISGPSPIMDIGALQSELSCCGVNGHMDYDTSIPTSCGCVKQKPKCSNSTIPGPSRYYSDSCLERLQETNQIHVWMGCIAAVILCLEISLFLLALVVIYLNYK
;
A
#
# COMPACT_ATOMS: atom_id res chain seq x y z
N MET A 1 -20.16 39.17 -12.87
CA MET A 1 -20.19 37.68 -12.96
C MET A 1 -18.78 37.07 -13.00
N LYS A 2 -17.86 37.51 -13.87
CA LYS A 2 -16.49 36.97 -14.01
C LYS A 2 -15.72 36.81 -12.67
N LYS A 3 -15.70 37.84 -11.82
CA LYS A 3 -14.99 37.81 -10.50
C LYS A 3 -15.55 36.79 -9.50
N LYS A 4 -16.87 36.58 -9.46
CA LYS A 4 -17.49 35.55 -8.60
C LYS A 4 -17.13 34.15 -9.11
N PHE A 5 -17.20 33.95 -10.43
CA PHE A 5 -16.84 32.69 -11.07
C PHE A 5 -15.36 32.31 -10.85
N GLU A 6 -14.43 33.26 -11.00
CA GLU A 6 -13.01 33.05 -10.72
C GLU A 6 -12.73 32.70 -9.26
N LEU A 7 -13.45 33.32 -8.33
CA LEU A 7 -13.32 33.01 -6.90
C LEU A 7 -13.77 31.58 -6.61
N THR A 8 -14.95 31.18 -7.10
CA THR A 8 -15.46 29.81 -6.95
C THR A 8 -14.48 28.78 -7.48
N LEU A 9 -13.93 29.01 -8.68
CA LEU A 9 -13.00 28.08 -9.32
C LEU A 9 -11.71 27.89 -8.50
N ARG A 10 -11.16 28.98 -7.95
CA ARG A 10 -9.98 28.94 -7.07
C ARG A 10 -10.27 28.23 -5.75
N THR A 11 -11.43 28.47 -5.14
CA THR A 11 -11.83 27.78 -3.91
C THR A 11 -11.99 26.29 -4.15
N THR A 12 -12.66 25.89 -5.23
CA THR A 12 -12.78 24.46 -5.61
C THR A 12 -11.40 23.83 -5.80
N PHE A 13 -10.51 24.51 -6.53
CA PHE A 13 -9.16 24.02 -6.76
C PHE A 13 -8.36 23.83 -5.46
N ALA A 14 -8.45 24.79 -4.53
CA ALA A 14 -7.81 24.68 -3.23
C ALA A 14 -8.37 23.52 -2.40
N VAL A 15 -9.70 23.42 -2.29
CA VAL A 15 -10.38 22.34 -1.52
C VAL A 15 -10.02 20.96 -2.07
N THR A 16 -10.04 20.77 -3.40
CA THR A 16 -9.70 19.48 -4.01
C THR A 16 -8.23 19.11 -3.78
N ASN A 17 -7.30 20.07 -3.76
CA ASN A 17 -5.90 19.78 -3.39
C ASN A 17 -5.77 19.40 -1.90
N ILE A 18 -6.52 20.02 -0.98
CA ILE A 18 -6.55 19.59 0.43
C ILE A 18 -7.03 18.14 0.54
N ILE A 19 -8.12 17.80 -0.16
CA ILE A 19 -8.65 16.42 -0.18
C ILE A 19 -7.59 15.45 -0.73
N LEU A 20 -6.92 15.82 -1.83
CA LEU A 20 -5.83 15.06 -2.42
C LEU A 20 -4.70 14.83 -1.39
N ALA A 21 -4.26 15.87 -0.67
CA ALA A 21 -3.22 15.76 0.34
C ALA A 21 -3.61 14.76 1.45
N VAL A 22 -4.85 14.82 1.93
CA VAL A 22 -5.34 13.92 2.98
C VAL A 22 -5.37 12.47 2.48
N LEU A 23 -5.91 12.22 1.29
CA LEU A 23 -5.94 10.86 0.70
C LEU A 23 -4.53 10.30 0.48
N VAL A 24 -3.60 11.15 0.06
CA VAL A 24 -2.20 10.78 -0.13
C VAL A 24 -1.52 10.44 1.20
N ILE A 25 -1.75 11.23 2.26
CA ILE A 25 -1.22 10.91 3.60
C ILE A 25 -1.76 9.55 4.08
N LEU A 26 -3.05 9.28 3.88
CA LEU A 26 -3.65 7.98 4.22
C LEU A 26 -2.99 6.84 3.43
N MET A 27 -2.79 7.02 2.12
CA MET A 27 -2.11 6.05 1.26
C MET A 27 -0.67 5.78 1.72
N ILE A 28 0.11 6.83 1.99
CA ILE A 28 1.49 6.70 2.48
C ILE A 28 1.52 5.97 3.83
N SER A 29 0.58 6.28 4.72
CA SER A 29 0.50 5.66 6.04
C SER A 29 0.21 4.16 5.93
N LEU A 30 -0.74 3.76 5.08
CA LEU A 30 -1.04 2.35 4.81
C LEU A 30 0.13 1.63 4.14
N ALA A 31 0.76 2.24 3.15
CA ALA A 31 1.92 1.66 2.47
C ALA A 31 3.13 1.51 3.42
N SER A 32 3.34 2.50 4.30
CA SER A 32 4.42 2.46 5.29
C SER A 32 4.15 1.44 6.40
N PHE A 33 2.90 1.27 6.81
CA PHE A 33 2.50 0.18 7.71
C PHE A 33 2.80 -1.18 7.10
N LEU A 34 2.43 -1.37 5.82
CA LEU A 34 2.73 -2.61 5.10
C LEU A 34 4.23 -2.84 4.91
N ILE A 35 5.02 -1.80 4.65
CA ILE A 35 6.48 -1.94 4.54
C ILE A 35 7.10 -2.21 5.90
N ALA A 36 6.62 -1.60 6.99
CA ALA A 36 7.14 -1.87 8.32
C ALA A 36 6.88 -3.33 8.71
N ASP A 37 5.67 -3.82 8.45
CA ASP A 37 5.29 -5.22 8.63
C ASP A 37 6.07 -6.13 7.65
N SER A 38 6.32 -5.68 6.41
CA SER A 38 7.02 -6.47 5.39
C SER A 38 8.55 -6.37 5.39
N SER A 39 9.14 -5.43 6.14
CA SER A 39 10.59 -5.15 6.14
C SER A 39 11.44 -6.28 6.73
N ILE A 40 10.80 -7.27 7.34
CA ILE A 40 11.43 -8.50 7.82
C ILE A 40 11.26 -9.66 6.82
N PHE A 41 10.45 -9.51 5.76
CA PHE A 41 10.25 -10.51 4.70
C PHE A 41 11.34 -10.50 3.61
N ILE A 42 12.26 -9.55 3.66
CA ILE A 42 13.20 -9.20 2.58
C ILE A 42 14.12 -10.35 2.11
N PRO A 43 14.59 -11.30 2.94
CA PRO A 43 15.43 -12.39 2.44
C PRO A 43 14.68 -13.67 2.04
N ILE A 44 13.35 -13.75 2.18
CA ILE A 44 12.68 -15.05 2.37
C ILE A 44 12.10 -15.67 1.09
N LEU A 45 11.85 -14.92 0.01
CA LEU A 45 10.95 -15.39 -1.07
C LEU A 45 11.51 -15.13 -2.48
N ASN A 46 12.17 -16.13 -3.05
CA ASN A 46 12.68 -16.14 -4.44
C ASN A 46 11.58 -16.43 -5.48
N SER A 47 10.41 -15.79 -5.39
CA SER A 47 9.34 -15.96 -6.38
C SER A 47 9.00 -14.63 -7.07
N GLU A 48 8.92 -14.64 -8.40
CA GLU A 48 8.65 -13.45 -9.23
C GLU A 48 7.31 -12.76 -8.89
N SER A 49 6.34 -13.53 -8.39
CA SER A 49 5.04 -13.04 -7.95
C SER A 49 5.11 -12.16 -6.69
N ILE A 50 5.99 -12.49 -5.75
CA ILE A 50 6.07 -11.81 -4.45
C ILE A 50 7.06 -10.62 -4.49
N ILE A 51 8.07 -10.69 -5.36
CA ILE A 51 8.95 -9.54 -5.66
C ILE A 51 8.12 -8.36 -6.19
N GLY A 52 7.17 -8.61 -7.10
CA GLY A 52 6.28 -7.56 -7.63
C GLY A 52 5.32 -6.98 -6.59
N TYR A 53 4.93 -7.77 -5.59
CA TYR A 53 4.06 -7.33 -4.49
C TYR A 53 4.74 -6.26 -3.62
N ASN A 54 5.99 -6.49 -3.23
CA ASN A 54 6.77 -5.53 -2.44
C ASN A 54 7.16 -4.28 -3.25
N ILE A 55 7.46 -4.44 -4.55
CA ILE A 55 7.69 -3.31 -5.45
C ILE A 55 6.47 -2.40 -5.49
N SER A 56 5.25 -2.95 -5.50
CA SER A 56 4.01 -2.16 -5.50
C SER A 56 3.92 -1.24 -4.27
N ALA A 57 4.22 -1.74 -3.06
CA ALA A 57 4.14 -0.94 -1.83
C ALA A 57 5.16 0.21 -1.82
N ILE A 58 6.40 -0.06 -2.24
CA ILE A 58 7.47 0.96 -2.34
C ILE A 58 7.08 2.03 -3.36
N LEU A 59 6.55 1.63 -4.51
CA LEU A 59 6.07 2.55 -5.53
C LEU A 59 4.95 3.45 -5.00
N PHE A 60 4.04 2.94 -4.16
CA PHE A 60 3.01 3.76 -3.53
C PHE A 60 3.58 4.83 -2.59
N VAL A 61 4.63 4.51 -1.82
CA VAL A 61 5.29 5.51 -0.96
C VAL A 61 5.94 6.60 -1.81
N ILE A 62 6.72 6.22 -2.84
CA ILE A 62 7.41 7.18 -3.70
C ILE A 62 6.41 8.07 -4.44
N CYS A 63 5.39 7.47 -5.06
CA CYS A 63 4.33 8.22 -5.74
C CYS A 63 3.56 9.12 -4.75
N GLY A 64 3.27 8.62 -3.54
CA GLY A 64 2.61 9.38 -2.50
C GLY A 64 3.39 10.62 -2.07
N VAL A 65 4.69 10.50 -1.84
CA VAL A 65 5.53 11.66 -1.48
C VAL A 65 5.51 12.71 -2.60
N MET A 66 5.62 12.28 -3.86
CA MET A 66 5.53 13.20 -5.00
C MET A 66 4.15 13.88 -5.10
N LEU A 67 3.07 13.12 -4.94
CA LEU A 67 1.69 13.66 -4.91
C LEU A 67 1.48 14.66 -3.79
N PHE A 68 2.06 14.42 -2.62
CA PHE A 68 1.99 15.34 -1.50
C PHE A 68 2.65 16.67 -1.85
N LEU A 69 3.85 16.63 -2.44
CA LEU A 69 4.54 17.83 -2.93
C LEU A 69 3.70 18.55 -4.00
N VAL A 70 3.16 17.82 -4.98
CA VAL A 70 2.30 18.39 -6.02
C VAL A 70 1.06 19.06 -5.43
N SER A 71 0.41 18.44 -4.45
CA SER A 71 -0.74 19.03 -3.76
C SER A 71 -0.38 20.33 -3.03
N THR A 72 0.78 20.39 -2.36
CA THR A 72 1.24 21.64 -1.73
C THR A 72 1.47 22.75 -2.76
N ILE A 73 2.07 22.43 -3.91
CA ILE A 73 2.22 23.37 -5.04
C ILE A 73 0.85 23.82 -5.55
N GLY A 74 -0.15 22.92 -5.61
CA GLY A 74 -1.53 23.25 -5.95
C GLY A 74 -2.16 24.26 -4.98
N LEU A 75 -1.94 24.09 -3.67
CA LEU A 75 -2.41 25.04 -2.67
C LEU A 75 -1.79 26.43 -2.87
N PHE A 76 -0.47 26.51 -3.06
CA PHE A 76 0.20 27.78 -3.34
C PHE A 76 -0.25 28.40 -4.66
N SER A 77 -0.51 27.56 -5.66
CA SER A 77 -1.04 27.98 -6.96
C SER A 77 -2.44 28.57 -6.85
N SER A 78 -3.22 28.30 -5.80
CA SER A 78 -4.54 28.94 -5.62
C SER A 78 -4.43 30.43 -5.21
N ILE A 79 -3.33 30.79 -4.53
CA ILE A 79 -3.09 32.12 -3.98
C ILE A 79 -2.64 33.06 -5.11
N LYS A 80 -3.27 34.24 -5.21
CA LYS A 80 -2.97 35.20 -6.27
C LYS A 80 -1.61 35.86 -5.99
N SER A 81 -0.57 35.45 -6.71
CA SER A 81 0.77 36.03 -6.66
C SER A 81 1.26 36.42 -8.06
N ARG A 82 2.38 37.16 -8.15
CA ARG A 82 3.02 37.50 -9.44
C ARG A 82 3.47 36.25 -10.23
N TYR A 83 3.71 35.15 -9.52
CA TYR A 83 4.17 33.88 -10.09
C TYR A 83 3.03 32.85 -10.27
N PHE A 84 1.77 33.26 -10.09
CA PHE A 84 0.60 32.39 -10.12
C PHE A 84 0.52 31.52 -11.39
N ILE A 85 0.68 32.11 -12.58
CA ILE A 85 0.58 31.37 -13.85
C ILE A 85 1.72 30.36 -14.01
N ILE A 86 2.94 30.75 -13.64
CA ILE A 86 4.12 29.88 -13.72
C ILE A 86 3.96 28.70 -12.76
N SER A 87 3.55 28.96 -11.51
CA SER A 87 3.28 27.92 -10.51
C SER A 87 2.20 26.94 -10.98
N LEU A 88 1.14 27.44 -11.64
CA LEU A 88 0.06 26.62 -12.17
C LEU A 88 0.52 25.73 -13.35
N ILE A 89 1.43 26.22 -14.20
CA ILE A 89 2.03 25.42 -15.28
C ILE A 89 2.92 24.31 -14.69
N VAL A 90 3.79 24.65 -13.73
CA VAL A 90 4.65 23.67 -13.03
C VAL A 90 3.79 22.60 -12.36
N TYR A 91 2.73 23.00 -11.67
CA TYR A 91 1.74 22.09 -11.08
C TYR A 91 1.12 21.15 -12.11
N THR A 92 0.69 21.69 -13.26
CA THR A 92 0.02 20.91 -14.32
C THR A 92 0.97 19.87 -14.93
N VAL A 93 2.22 20.24 -15.18
CA VAL A 93 3.23 19.30 -15.70
C VAL A 93 3.55 18.23 -14.66
N ALA A 94 3.73 18.60 -13.39
CA ALA A 94 4.01 17.66 -12.32
C ALA A 94 2.84 16.67 -12.10
N LEU A 95 1.59 17.15 -12.15
CA LEU A 95 0.40 16.29 -12.10
C LEU A 95 0.41 15.23 -13.21
N VAL A 96 0.75 15.60 -14.45
CA VAL A 96 0.78 14.63 -15.57
C VAL A 96 1.86 13.57 -15.34
N VAL A 97 3.06 13.99 -14.92
CA VAL A 97 4.16 13.05 -14.67
C VAL A 97 3.80 12.06 -13.57
N VAL A 98 3.28 12.55 -12.44
CA VAL A 98 2.93 11.70 -11.30
C VAL A 98 1.70 10.84 -11.60
N GLY A 99 0.71 11.37 -12.31
CA GLY A 99 -0.48 10.62 -12.71
C GLY A 99 -0.17 9.47 -13.67
N LEU A 100 0.83 9.62 -14.56
CA LEU A 100 1.29 8.50 -15.41
C LEU A 100 1.95 7.39 -14.59
N LEU A 101 2.73 7.74 -13.56
CA LEU A 101 3.31 6.77 -12.65
C LEU A 101 2.21 6.05 -11.87
N LEU A 102 1.26 6.77 -11.28
CA LEU A 102 0.16 6.20 -10.52
C LEU A 102 -0.76 5.33 -11.38
N PHE A 103 -1.03 5.74 -12.62
CA PHE A 103 -1.82 4.94 -13.56
C PHE A 103 -1.20 3.56 -13.82
N SER A 104 0.13 3.46 -13.82
CA SER A 104 0.82 2.18 -13.99
C SER A 104 0.70 1.26 -12.77
N THR A 105 0.61 1.80 -11.55
CA THR A 105 0.59 1.00 -10.32
C THR A 105 -0.75 0.33 -10.07
N VAL A 106 -1.86 0.98 -10.41
CA VAL A 106 -3.23 0.46 -10.21
C VAL A 106 -3.42 -0.94 -10.85
N PRO A 107 -3.19 -1.15 -12.16
CA PRO A 107 -3.39 -2.47 -12.77
C PRO A 107 -2.40 -3.51 -12.24
N ILE A 108 -1.17 -3.09 -11.92
CA ILE A 108 -0.14 -3.95 -11.31
C ILE A 108 -0.69 -4.53 -10.00
N THR A 109 -1.20 -3.69 -9.10
CA THR A 109 -1.74 -4.14 -7.81
C THR A 109 -2.86 -5.16 -7.97
N PHE A 110 -3.81 -4.96 -8.90
CA PHE A 110 -4.90 -5.92 -9.12
C PHE A 110 -4.44 -7.24 -9.72
N VAL A 111 -3.49 -7.20 -10.66
CA VAL A 111 -2.89 -8.41 -11.24
C VAL A 111 -2.17 -9.21 -10.16
N TYR A 112 -1.32 -8.56 -9.35
CA TYR A 112 -0.60 -9.23 -8.27
C TYR A 112 -1.51 -9.72 -7.15
N TYR A 113 -2.61 -9.00 -6.85
CA TYR A 113 -3.63 -9.48 -5.92
C TYR A 113 -4.23 -10.83 -6.35
N SER A 114 -4.59 -10.96 -7.63
CA SER A 114 -5.14 -12.21 -8.17
C SER A 114 -4.13 -13.36 -8.11
N LYS A 115 -2.87 -13.09 -8.47
CA LYS A 115 -1.77 -14.07 -8.41
C LYS A 115 -1.50 -14.50 -6.97
N MET A 116 -1.50 -13.55 -6.03
CA MET A 116 -1.29 -13.84 -4.61
C MET A 116 -2.43 -14.70 -4.04
N ASN A 117 -3.68 -14.40 -4.36
CA ASN A 117 -4.81 -15.25 -3.93
C ASN A 117 -4.72 -16.67 -4.48
N HIS A 118 -4.34 -16.83 -5.75
CA HIS A 118 -4.11 -18.17 -6.32
C HIS A 118 -2.99 -18.91 -5.59
N TYR A 119 -1.87 -18.22 -5.34
CA TYR A 119 -0.74 -18.77 -4.58
C TYR A 119 -1.15 -19.20 -3.18
N LEU A 120 -1.85 -18.35 -2.44
CA LEU A 120 -2.31 -18.63 -1.08
C LEU A 120 -3.28 -19.81 -1.01
N ALA A 121 -4.14 -19.99 -2.02
CA ALA A 121 -5.10 -21.09 -2.06
C ALA A 121 -4.47 -22.44 -2.44
N ASN A 122 -3.55 -22.45 -3.41
CA ASN A 122 -3.13 -23.69 -4.07
C ASN A 122 -1.69 -24.09 -3.77
N GLU A 123 -0.81 -23.13 -3.60
CA GLU A 123 0.65 -23.36 -3.54
C GLU A 123 1.18 -23.20 -2.11
N PHE A 124 0.64 -22.25 -1.35
CA PHE A 124 1.08 -21.99 0.02
C PHE A 124 0.96 -23.22 0.93
N PRO A 125 -0.18 -23.96 1.01
CA PRO A 125 -0.28 -25.14 1.86
C PRO A 125 0.70 -26.26 1.47
N VAL A 126 0.99 -26.40 0.17
CA VAL A 126 1.91 -27.42 -0.36
C VAL A 126 3.36 -27.05 -0.05
N ASN A 127 3.72 -25.79 -0.28
CA ASN A 127 5.07 -25.26 -0.05
C ASN A 127 5.40 -25.11 1.45
N PHE A 128 4.37 -25.02 2.30
CA PHE A 128 4.52 -25.00 3.75
C PHE A 128 4.82 -26.40 4.33
N ASN A 129 4.63 -27.49 3.57
CA ASN A 129 4.68 -28.83 4.12
C ASN A 129 6.06 -29.15 4.75
N ILE A 130 6.00 -29.59 6.02
CA ILE A 130 6.96 -29.32 7.11
C ILE A 130 8.24 -30.18 7.05
N SER A 131 8.43 -31.00 6.01
CA SER A 131 9.45 -32.07 6.01
C SER A 131 10.66 -31.85 5.11
N GLY A 132 10.78 -30.70 4.45
CA GLY A 132 11.92 -30.43 3.56
C GLY A 132 12.41 -29.00 3.65
N PRO A 133 13.70 -28.74 3.35
CA PRO A 133 14.17 -27.39 3.09
C PRO A 133 13.47 -26.92 1.82
N SER A 134 12.32 -26.27 1.95
CA SER A 134 11.73 -25.55 0.83
C SER A 134 12.73 -24.45 0.44
N PRO A 135 13.36 -24.50 -0.74
CA PRO A 135 14.35 -23.49 -1.14
C PRO A 135 13.70 -22.13 -1.43
N ILE A 136 12.37 -22.05 -1.33
CA ILE A 136 11.56 -20.92 -1.77
C ILE A 136 11.13 -20.05 -0.58
N MET A 137 11.04 -20.59 0.64
CA MET A 137 10.46 -19.88 1.79
C MET A 137 11.04 -20.35 3.15
N ASP A 138 11.66 -19.43 3.88
CA ASP A 138 11.96 -19.56 5.31
C ASP A 138 10.68 -19.41 6.16
N ILE A 139 10.02 -20.55 6.41
CA ILE A 139 8.79 -20.65 7.19
C ILE A 139 8.97 -20.13 8.62
N GLY A 140 10.17 -20.28 9.21
CA GLY A 140 10.42 -19.84 10.58
C GLY A 140 10.44 -18.31 10.69
N ALA A 141 11.04 -17.65 9.73
CA ALA A 141 11.03 -16.20 9.67
C ALA A 141 9.64 -15.64 9.31
N LEU A 142 8.89 -16.31 8.42
CA LEU A 142 7.49 -15.97 8.14
C LEU A 142 6.62 -15.98 9.41
N GLN A 143 6.70 -17.05 10.20
CA GLN A 143 5.91 -17.23 11.43
C GLN A 143 6.24 -16.22 12.51
N SER A 144 7.54 -15.95 12.68
CA SER A 144 8.00 -14.97 13.66
C SER A 144 7.49 -13.58 13.33
N GLU A 145 7.45 -13.24 12.04
CA GLU A 145 7.10 -11.91 11.58
C GLU A 145 5.59 -11.65 11.57
N LEU A 146 4.83 -12.52 10.91
CA LEU A 146 3.37 -12.41 10.89
C LEU A 146 2.72 -12.73 12.24
N SER A 147 3.51 -13.12 13.23
CA SER A 147 3.02 -13.56 14.54
C SER A 147 1.93 -14.61 14.38
N CYS A 148 2.20 -15.63 13.55
CA CYS A 148 1.29 -16.71 13.17
C CYS A 148 1.97 -18.07 13.35
N CYS A 149 1.20 -19.15 13.36
CA CYS A 149 1.75 -20.51 13.45
C CYS A 149 0.96 -21.49 12.58
N GLY A 150 1.67 -22.28 11.77
CA GLY A 150 1.05 -23.22 10.82
C GLY A 150 0.34 -22.56 9.63
N VAL A 151 -0.08 -23.37 8.67
CA VAL A 151 -0.96 -22.93 7.57
C VAL A 151 -2.30 -22.53 8.15
N ASN A 152 -2.96 -23.45 8.85
CA ASN A 152 -4.29 -23.28 9.47
C ASN A 152 -4.21 -23.09 10.97
N GLY A 153 -3.05 -23.38 11.58
CA GLY A 153 -2.80 -23.16 13.00
C GLY A 153 -1.66 -24.02 13.51
N HIS A 154 -1.28 -23.78 14.76
CA HIS A 154 -0.25 -24.57 15.46
C HIS A 154 -0.46 -26.09 15.46
N MET A 155 -1.72 -26.57 15.30
CA MET A 155 -2.04 -27.99 15.23
C MET A 155 -1.54 -28.66 13.94
N ASP A 156 -1.07 -27.88 12.96
CA ASP A 156 -0.38 -28.43 11.78
C ASP A 156 0.96 -29.08 12.15
N TYR A 157 1.48 -28.82 13.35
CA TYR A 157 2.67 -29.45 13.91
C TYR A 157 2.28 -30.58 14.88
N ASP A 158 2.33 -31.83 14.42
CA ASP A 158 1.87 -32.99 15.21
C ASP A 158 2.70 -33.28 16.47
N THR A 159 4.02 -33.08 16.43
CA THR A 159 4.94 -33.58 17.47
C THR A 159 5.90 -32.56 18.07
N SER A 160 6.28 -31.54 17.29
CA SER A 160 7.25 -30.52 17.73
C SER A 160 6.90 -29.18 17.08
N ILE A 161 6.45 -28.23 17.89
CA ILE A 161 6.16 -26.88 17.42
C ILE A 161 7.49 -26.11 17.33
N PRO A 162 7.81 -25.51 16.17
CA PRO A 162 9.07 -24.79 16.00
C PRO A 162 9.11 -23.53 16.87
N THR A 163 10.32 -23.13 17.28
CA THR A 163 10.53 -21.95 18.13
C THR A 163 10.10 -20.64 17.48
N SER A 164 10.03 -20.59 16.14
CA SER A 164 9.48 -19.48 15.35
C SER A 164 8.00 -19.21 15.62
N CYS A 165 7.24 -20.23 16.02
CA CYS A 165 5.87 -20.05 16.48
C CYS A 165 5.78 -19.46 17.89
N GLY A 166 6.93 -19.32 18.59
CA GLY A 166 7.01 -18.87 19.96
C GLY A 166 6.62 -17.40 20.13
N CYS A 167 5.76 -17.12 21.10
CA CYS A 167 5.28 -15.77 21.38
C CYS A 167 6.11 -15.11 22.50
N VAL A 168 6.85 -14.05 22.18
CA VAL A 168 7.87 -13.45 23.08
C VAL A 168 7.28 -12.59 24.22
N LYS A 169 5.98 -12.26 24.22
CA LYS A 169 5.31 -11.48 25.30
C LYS A 169 3.85 -11.92 25.43
N GLN A 170 3.17 -11.64 26.54
CA GLN A 170 1.71 -11.83 26.66
C GLN A 170 0.96 -10.88 25.71
N LYS A 171 0.99 -11.16 24.41
CA LYS A 171 0.10 -10.57 23.43
C LYS A 171 -1.25 -11.30 23.53
N PRO A 172 -2.38 -10.63 23.25
CA PRO A 172 -3.71 -11.23 23.37
C PRO A 172 -3.96 -12.43 22.42
N LYS A 173 -3.04 -12.70 21.48
CA LYS A 173 -3.16 -13.69 20.41
C LYS A 173 -2.25 -14.91 20.58
N CYS A 174 -1.96 -15.27 21.84
CA CYS A 174 -1.05 -16.37 22.14
C CYS A 174 -1.76 -17.44 22.98
N SER A 175 -1.68 -18.69 22.54
CA SER A 175 -2.30 -19.85 23.18
C SER A 175 -1.24 -20.69 23.93
N ASN A 176 -1.69 -21.46 24.93
CA ASN A 176 -0.85 -22.35 25.73
C ASN A 176 -0.81 -23.76 25.12
N SER A 177 0.36 -24.41 25.16
CA SER A 177 0.55 -25.76 24.62
C SER A 177 0.66 -26.82 25.72
N THR A 178 0.14 -28.01 25.46
CA THR A 178 0.41 -29.25 26.21
C THR A 178 1.51 -30.11 25.55
N ILE A 179 1.99 -29.73 24.37
CA ILE A 179 2.99 -30.43 23.53
C ILE A 179 4.41 -29.86 23.81
N PRO A 180 5.50 -30.66 23.74
CA PRO A 180 6.87 -30.17 23.86
C PRO A 180 7.18 -29.03 22.88
N GLY A 181 7.63 -27.89 23.42
CA GLY A 181 7.87 -26.64 22.70
C GLY A 181 7.83 -25.42 23.63
N PRO A 182 7.94 -24.18 23.12
CA PRO A 182 7.70 -22.99 23.95
C PRO A 182 6.29 -23.02 24.55
N SER A 183 6.16 -22.66 25.83
CA SER A 183 4.88 -22.75 26.56
C SER A 183 3.77 -21.85 26.01
N ARG A 184 4.10 -20.90 25.12
CA ARG A 184 3.16 -20.02 24.42
C ARG A 184 3.51 -19.89 22.94
N TYR A 185 2.49 -20.00 22.09
CA TYR A 185 2.62 -19.88 20.63
C TYR A 185 1.53 -18.98 20.04
N TYR A 186 1.72 -18.52 18.81
CA TYR A 186 0.73 -17.71 18.10
C TYR A 186 -0.52 -18.51 17.73
N SER A 187 -1.71 -17.97 18.05
CA SER A 187 -2.99 -18.63 17.76
C SER A 187 -3.42 -18.51 16.30
N ASP A 188 -2.94 -17.48 15.60
CA ASP A 188 -3.43 -17.10 14.27
C ASP A 188 -2.83 -17.99 13.16
N SER A 189 -3.63 -18.28 12.14
CA SER A 189 -3.22 -18.97 10.91
C SER A 189 -2.33 -18.07 10.04
N CYS A 190 -1.21 -18.60 9.52
CA CYS A 190 -0.38 -17.84 8.59
C CYS A 190 -1.07 -17.60 7.25
N LEU A 191 -1.94 -18.52 6.81
CA LEU A 191 -2.76 -18.33 5.62
C LEU A 191 -3.73 -17.14 5.78
N GLU A 192 -4.43 -17.07 6.92
CA GLU A 192 -5.35 -15.97 7.22
C GLU A 192 -4.61 -14.63 7.27
N ARG A 193 -3.46 -14.58 7.96
CA ARG A 193 -2.64 -13.35 8.01
C ARG A 193 -2.16 -12.88 6.65
N LEU A 194 -1.70 -13.79 5.79
CA LEU A 194 -1.31 -13.43 4.43
C LEU A 194 -2.50 -12.95 3.58
N GLN A 195 -3.68 -13.53 3.77
CA GLN A 195 -4.91 -13.08 3.12
C GLN A 195 -5.32 -11.68 3.59
N GLU A 196 -5.24 -11.39 4.90
CA GLU A 196 -5.47 -10.05 5.46
C GLU A 196 -4.53 -9.03 4.82
N THR A 197 -3.22 -9.31 4.76
CA THR A 197 -2.22 -8.43 4.13
C THR A 197 -2.51 -8.21 2.64
N ASN A 198 -2.98 -9.25 1.94
CA ASN A 198 -3.38 -9.15 0.54
C ASN A 198 -4.62 -8.25 0.35
N GLN A 199 -5.59 -8.28 1.27
CA GLN A 199 -6.74 -7.37 1.21
C GLN A 199 -6.33 -5.90 1.36
N ILE A 200 -5.36 -5.59 2.23
CA ILE A 200 -4.87 -4.20 2.41
C ILE A 200 -4.32 -3.64 1.09
N HIS A 201 -3.68 -4.48 0.25
CA HIS A 201 -3.18 -4.04 -1.06
C HIS A 201 -4.30 -3.65 -2.03
N VAL A 202 -5.44 -4.34 -2.00
CA VAL A 202 -6.62 -3.94 -2.80
C VAL A 202 -7.13 -2.58 -2.37
N TRP A 203 -7.23 -2.34 -1.06
CA TRP A 203 -7.66 -1.04 -0.53
C TRP A 203 -6.72 0.08 -0.98
N MET A 204 -5.40 -0.14 -1.01
CA MET A 204 -4.44 0.82 -1.58
C MET A 204 -4.71 1.08 -3.06
N GLY A 205 -4.94 0.03 -3.85
CA GLY A 205 -5.28 0.16 -5.28
C GLY A 205 -6.57 0.96 -5.51
N CYS A 206 -7.60 0.75 -4.68
CA CYS A 206 -8.84 1.54 -4.73
C CYS A 206 -8.60 3.02 -4.37
N ILE A 207 -7.81 3.31 -3.33
CA ILE A 207 -7.45 4.68 -2.96
C ILE A 207 -6.68 5.36 -4.10
N ALA A 208 -5.72 4.66 -4.71
CA ALA A 208 -4.95 5.16 -5.85
C ALA A 208 -5.85 5.47 -7.07
N ALA A 209 -6.85 4.64 -7.35
CA ALA A 209 -7.82 4.90 -8.42
C ALA A 209 -8.66 6.17 -8.15
N VAL A 210 -9.10 6.37 -6.90
CA VAL A 210 -9.81 7.61 -6.50
C VAL A 210 -8.92 8.84 -6.66
N ILE A 211 -7.66 8.74 -6.23
CA ILE A 211 -6.65 9.80 -6.41
C ILE A 211 -6.48 10.13 -7.89
N LEU A 212 -6.35 9.13 -8.77
CA LEU A 212 -6.22 9.34 -10.21
C LEU A 212 -7.42 10.08 -10.81
N CYS A 213 -8.65 9.76 -10.38
CA CYS A 213 -9.83 10.50 -10.80
C CYS A 213 -9.79 11.97 -10.35
N LEU A 214 -9.29 12.24 -9.15
CA LEU A 214 -9.09 13.59 -8.64
C LEU A 214 -8.00 14.33 -9.42
N GLU A 215 -6.89 13.68 -9.78
CA GLU A 215 -5.84 14.26 -10.59
C GLU A 215 -6.34 14.69 -11.98
N ILE A 216 -7.11 13.84 -12.65
CA ILE A 216 -7.72 14.18 -13.95
C ILE A 216 -8.65 15.39 -13.79
N SER A 217 -9.45 15.42 -12.73
CA SER A 217 -10.35 16.54 -12.43
C SER A 217 -9.56 17.83 -12.17
N LEU A 218 -8.47 17.76 -11.41
CA LEU A 218 -7.58 18.88 -11.11
C LEU A 218 -6.83 19.38 -12.34
N PHE A 219 -6.39 18.48 -13.22
CA PHE A 219 -5.77 18.81 -14.49
C PHE A 219 -6.73 19.60 -15.39
N LEU A 220 -7.97 19.13 -15.55
CA LEU A 220 -8.99 19.85 -16.32
C LEU A 220 -9.31 21.22 -15.72
N LEU A 221 -9.43 21.31 -14.38
CA LEU A 221 -9.63 22.58 -13.69
C LEU A 221 -8.46 23.54 -13.91
N ALA A 222 -7.21 23.06 -13.83
CA ALA A 222 -6.02 23.86 -14.08
C ALA A 222 -5.99 24.41 -15.51
N LEU A 223 -6.33 23.59 -16.51
CA LEU A 223 -6.43 24.04 -17.91
C LEU A 223 -7.48 25.13 -18.10
N VAL A 224 -8.67 24.97 -17.49
CA VAL A 224 -9.72 25.99 -17.53
C VAL A 224 -9.23 27.30 -16.89
N VAL A 225 -8.55 27.24 -15.75
CA VAL A 225 -7.98 28.41 -15.10
C VAL A 225 -6.93 29.09 -16.00
N ILE A 226 -6.03 28.32 -16.62
CA ILE A 226 -5.01 28.85 -17.54
C ILE A 226 -5.67 29.55 -18.72
N TYR A 227 -6.65 28.90 -19.36
CA TYR A 227 -7.37 29.44 -20.51
C TYR A 227 -8.06 30.76 -20.19
N LEU A 228 -8.72 30.86 -19.03
CA LEU A 228 -9.43 32.07 -18.60
C LEU A 228 -8.50 33.24 -18.26
N ASN A 229 -7.24 32.98 -17.89
CA ASN A 229 -6.26 34.05 -17.62
C ASN A 229 -5.53 34.52 -18.90
N TYR A 230 -5.56 33.73 -19.98
CA TYR A 230 -4.96 34.09 -21.26
C TYR A 230 -5.89 34.96 -22.15
N LYS A 231 -7.18 35.07 -21.78
CA LYS A 231 -8.22 35.80 -22.52
C LYS A 231 -8.77 36.99 -21.74
#